data_AF-A0A420D7S0-F1
#
_entry.id   AF-A0A420D7S0-F1
#
_cell.length_a   1.000
_cell.length_b   1.000
_cell.length_c   1.000
_cell.angle_alpha   90.00
_cell.angle_beta   90.00
_cell.angle_gamma   90.00
#
_symmetry.space_group_name_H-M   'P 1'
#
loop_
_entity.id
_entity.type
_entity.pdbx_description
1 polymer ?
#
loop_
_entity_poly.entity_id
_entity_poly.type
_entity_poly.pdbx_seq_one_letter_code
_entity_poly.pdbx_strand_id
1 'polypeptide(L)'
;MKQIGRVVELWRYPVSSVGGQSLQQLEVTPTGIPGDRRFALFDPASGLAAAPEREPRWRPALFLEALRDDSALLPQLRFPDGDSVWLDDSRLAARLEAHFGFAAGIGAYGGLDDGADMRFPIVSNRYAPAPLHLVTTASLRQLAAAANVPHPDHRRFRPSILIETDESEGFLENSWIGQDITIGSTPVSVTEPTRRCGMTMIAQPEIDEQPEILRGIMRHNARNLGVYATVGAPVTIAIGDRVYAGI
;
A
#
# COMPACT_ATOMS: atom_id res chain seq x y z
N MET A 1 20.88 -17.32 -10.01
CA MET A 1 20.09 -16.64 -8.97
C MET A 1 20.20 -17.44 -7.68
N LYS A 2 20.30 -16.77 -6.53
CA LYS A 2 20.33 -17.39 -5.20
C LYS A 2 18.99 -17.16 -4.52
N GLN A 3 18.54 -18.12 -3.70
CA GLN A 3 17.37 -17.91 -2.85
C GLN A 3 17.73 -16.84 -1.80
N ILE A 4 16.94 -15.78 -1.73
CA ILE A 4 17.15 -14.65 -0.79
C ILE A 4 16.11 -14.59 0.31
N GLY A 5 15.01 -15.35 0.19
CA GLY A 5 13.92 -15.28 1.13
C GLY A 5 12.65 -15.99 0.68
N ARG A 6 11.53 -15.63 1.30
CA ARG A 6 10.16 -16.06 0.95
C ARG A 6 9.14 -14.96 1.19
N VAL A 7 8.02 -15.02 0.46
CA VAL A 7 6.85 -14.17 0.72
C VAL A 7 6.24 -14.56 2.06
N VAL A 8 6.01 -13.57 2.94
CA VAL A 8 5.36 -13.79 4.24
C VAL A 8 4.04 -13.06 4.38
N GLU A 9 3.84 -11.96 3.66
CA GLU A 9 2.56 -11.25 3.65
C GLU A 9 2.24 -10.69 2.28
N LEU A 10 0.95 -10.70 1.96
CA LEU A 10 0.39 -10.14 0.75
C LEU A 10 -0.76 -9.21 1.11
N TRP A 11 -0.81 -8.05 0.47
CA TRP A 11 -1.75 -7.00 0.83
C TRP A 11 -2.38 -6.34 -0.41
N ARG A 12 -3.66 -5.98 -0.26
CA ARG A 12 -4.40 -5.15 -1.22
C ARG A 12 -5.01 -3.95 -0.50
N TYR A 13 -5.03 -2.81 -1.17
CA TYR A 13 -5.52 -1.52 -0.67
C TYR A 13 -6.55 -0.92 -1.64
N PRO A 14 -7.81 -1.36 -1.62
CA PRO A 14 -8.80 -0.91 -2.61
C PRO A 14 -9.05 0.60 -2.63
N VAL A 15 -8.90 1.25 -1.48
CA VAL A 15 -9.07 2.70 -1.30
C VAL A 15 -7.72 3.32 -0.87
N SER A 16 -7.35 4.43 -1.51
CA SER A 16 -6.17 5.22 -1.14
C SER A 16 -6.28 5.80 0.28
N SER A 17 -5.13 5.94 0.95
CA SER A 17 -5.01 6.60 2.27
C SER A 17 -5.68 5.90 3.47
N VAL A 18 -6.29 4.73 3.29
CA VAL A 18 -6.89 3.91 4.36
C VAL A 18 -6.21 2.54 4.47
N GLY A 19 -6.29 1.85 5.61
CA GLY A 19 -5.76 0.50 5.81
C GLY A 19 -6.22 -0.51 4.74
N GLY A 20 -5.41 -1.54 4.50
CA GLY A 20 -5.67 -2.57 3.50
C GLY A 20 -6.12 -3.89 4.11
N GLN A 21 -6.25 -4.90 3.26
CA GLN A 21 -6.53 -6.27 3.67
C GLN A 21 -5.33 -7.18 3.40
N SER A 22 -5.06 -8.09 4.33
CA SER A 22 -4.12 -9.19 4.12
C SER A 22 -4.78 -10.32 3.34
N LEU A 23 -4.03 -10.98 2.46
CA LEU A 23 -4.50 -12.05 1.58
C LEU A 23 -3.53 -13.23 1.63
N GLN A 24 -4.06 -14.43 1.33
CA GLN A 24 -3.22 -15.64 1.20
C GLN A 24 -2.55 -15.76 -0.17
N GLN A 25 -3.17 -15.15 -1.18
CA GLN A 25 -2.67 -15.08 -2.55
C GLN A 25 -3.07 -13.76 -3.21
N LEU A 26 -2.28 -13.31 -4.17
CA LEU A 26 -2.53 -12.13 -4.99
C LEU A 26 -2.47 -12.51 -6.46
N GLU A 27 -3.54 -12.22 -7.18
CA GLU A 27 -3.46 -12.04 -8.63
C GLU A 27 -2.77 -10.71 -8.93
N VAL A 28 -1.82 -10.74 -9.85
CA VAL A 28 -1.06 -9.58 -10.30
C VAL A 28 -1.05 -9.57 -11.81
N THR A 29 -1.39 -8.43 -12.41
CA THR A 29 -1.27 -8.19 -13.86
C THR A 29 -0.14 -7.20 -14.12
N PRO A 30 0.29 -7.00 -15.38
CA PRO A 30 1.26 -5.96 -15.72
C PRO A 30 0.82 -4.54 -15.32
N THR A 31 -0.48 -4.34 -15.12
CA THR A 31 -1.10 -3.05 -14.78
C THR A 31 -1.39 -2.90 -13.28
N GLY A 32 -1.22 -3.97 -12.51
CA GLY A 32 -1.33 -3.97 -11.04
C GLY A 32 -2.16 -5.12 -10.48
N ILE A 33 -2.45 -5.00 -9.20
CA ILE A 33 -3.33 -5.94 -8.50
C ILE A 33 -4.79 -5.55 -8.82
N PRO A 34 -5.63 -6.49 -9.32
CA PRO A 34 -7.03 -6.21 -9.59
C PRO A 34 -7.76 -5.58 -8.39
N GLY A 35 -8.29 -4.39 -8.63
CA GLY A 35 -9.00 -3.55 -7.66
C GLY A 35 -8.17 -3.02 -6.49
N ASP A 36 -6.86 -3.01 -6.59
CA ASP A 36 -6.00 -2.20 -5.73
C ASP A 36 -6.07 -0.73 -6.14
N ARG A 37 -6.08 0.17 -5.15
CA ARG A 37 -6.06 1.64 -5.30
C ARG A 37 -7.00 2.16 -6.40
N ARG A 38 -8.23 1.65 -6.47
CA ARG A 38 -9.26 2.09 -7.43
C ARG A 38 -10.02 3.33 -6.98
N PHE A 39 -10.10 3.50 -5.66
CA PHE A 39 -10.93 4.53 -5.04
C PHE A 39 -10.09 5.46 -4.16
N ALA A 40 -10.63 6.63 -3.87
CA ALA A 40 -10.05 7.53 -2.86
C ALA A 40 -11.14 8.26 -2.10
N LEU A 41 -10.82 8.58 -0.85
CA LEU A 41 -11.53 9.61 -0.11
C LEU A 41 -11.31 10.97 -0.79
N PHE A 42 -12.33 11.82 -0.83
CA PHE A 42 -12.23 13.18 -1.34
C PHE A 42 -13.13 14.15 -0.58
N ASP A 43 -12.81 15.44 -0.68
CA ASP A 43 -13.62 16.54 -0.15
C ASP A 43 -14.67 16.94 -1.20
N PRO A 44 -15.98 16.75 -0.96
CA PRO A 44 -17.03 17.11 -1.92
C PRO A 44 -17.09 18.59 -2.27
N ALA A 45 -16.63 19.49 -1.39
CA ALA A 45 -16.66 20.93 -1.64
C ALA A 45 -15.54 21.37 -2.60
N SER A 46 -14.37 20.72 -2.55
CA SER A 46 -13.23 21.08 -3.41
C SER A 46 -12.97 20.10 -4.56
N GLY A 47 -13.51 18.89 -4.50
CA GLY A 47 -13.23 17.80 -5.44
C GLY A 47 -11.84 17.16 -5.25
N LEU A 48 -11.07 17.58 -4.25
CA LEU A 48 -9.70 17.13 -4.05
C LEU A 48 -9.64 15.83 -3.25
N ALA A 49 -8.79 14.90 -3.71
CA ALA A 49 -8.53 13.65 -3.01
C ALA A 49 -7.81 13.87 -1.68
N ALA A 50 -8.14 13.04 -0.68
CA ALA A 50 -7.57 13.09 0.66
C ALA A 50 -6.04 13.00 0.66
N ALA A 51 -5.42 13.90 1.42
CA ALA A 51 -3.97 14.07 1.52
C ALA A 51 -3.47 14.09 2.97
N PRO A 52 -3.51 12.96 3.72
CA PRO A 52 -3.18 12.99 5.15
C PRO A 52 -1.73 13.40 5.47
N GLU A 53 -0.82 13.28 4.49
CA GLU A 53 0.55 13.77 4.61
C GLU A 53 0.71 15.29 4.47
N ARG A 54 -0.33 16.00 3.98
CA ARG A 54 -0.35 17.45 3.80
C ARG A 54 -1.38 18.14 4.69
N GLU A 55 -2.53 17.51 4.89
CA GLU A 55 -3.71 18.05 5.56
C GLU A 55 -4.06 17.19 6.78
N PRO A 56 -3.75 17.64 8.01
CA PRO A 56 -3.99 16.87 9.23
C PRO A 56 -5.44 16.39 9.42
N ARG A 57 -6.44 17.13 8.90
CA ARG A 57 -7.86 16.74 8.94
C ARG A 57 -8.15 15.38 8.28
N TRP A 58 -7.30 14.93 7.36
CA TRP A 58 -7.44 13.65 6.68
C TRP A 58 -6.77 12.48 7.41
N ARG A 59 -6.01 12.72 8.48
CA ARG A 59 -5.32 11.66 9.24
C ARG A 59 -6.24 10.56 9.79
N PRO A 60 -7.50 10.83 10.20
CA PRO A 60 -8.43 9.77 10.58
C PRO A 60 -8.68 8.72 9.48
N ALA A 61 -8.38 9.01 8.20
CA ALA A 61 -8.50 8.04 7.11
C ALA A 61 -7.65 6.78 7.36
N LEU A 62 -6.49 6.93 8.01
CA LEU A 62 -5.59 5.81 8.33
C LEU A 62 -6.16 4.84 9.37
N PHE A 63 -7.27 5.20 10.02
CA PHE A 63 -8.00 4.36 10.98
C PHE A 63 -9.18 3.62 10.34
N LEU A 64 -9.43 3.85 9.05
CA LEU A 64 -10.37 3.06 8.27
C LEU A 64 -9.62 1.90 7.59
N GLU A 65 -10.32 0.84 7.25
CA GLU A 65 -9.78 -0.27 6.46
C GLU A 65 -10.68 -0.55 5.26
N ALA A 66 -10.09 -0.74 4.08
CA ALA A 66 -10.81 -1.12 2.88
C ALA A 66 -10.69 -2.62 2.63
N LEU A 67 -11.84 -3.29 2.65
CA LEU A 67 -11.96 -4.74 2.48
C LEU A 67 -12.69 -5.04 1.17
N ARG A 68 -12.17 -5.99 0.39
CA ARG A 68 -12.76 -6.44 -0.86
C ARG A 68 -12.80 -7.97 -0.88
N ASP A 69 -14.01 -8.49 -0.97
CA ASP A 69 -14.27 -9.87 -1.40
C ASP A 69 -14.17 -9.92 -2.92
N ASP A 70 -13.46 -10.91 -3.48
CA ASP A 70 -13.31 -11.08 -4.92
C ASP A 70 -14.65 -11.45 -5.61
N SER A 71 -15.62 -11.97 -4.87
CA SER A 71 -17.00 -12.18 -5.35
C SER A 71 -17.82 -10.88 -5.40
N ALA A 72 -17.37 -9.81 -4.73
CA ALA A 72 -18.06 -8.54 -4.68
C ALA A 72 -17.47 -7.52 -5.66
N LEU A 73 -18.36 -6.72 -6.27
CA LEU A 73 -17.96 -5.68 -7.22
C LEU A 73 -17.26 -4.50 -6.55
N LEU A 74 -17.63 -4.17 -5.31
CA LEU A 74 -17.14 -3.01 -4.58
C LEU A 74 -16.54 -3.42 -3.24
N PRO A 75 -15.56 -2.67 -2.72
CA PRO A 75 -15.08 -2.87 -1.36
C PRO A 75 -16.07 -2.32 -0.31
N GLN A 76 -15.82 -2.66 0.94
CA GLN A 76 -16.39 -2.05 2.12
C GLN A 76 -15.33 -1.22 2.84
N LEU A 77 -15.76 -0.16 3.52
CA LEU A 77 -14.96 0.51 4.53
C LEU A 77 -15.37 0.01 5.91
N ARG A 78 -14.41 -0.53 6.64
CA ARG A 78 -14.53 -0.86 8.07
C ARG A 78 -14.05 0.33 8.91
N PHE A 79 -14.88 0.72 9.86
CA PHE A 79 -14.64 1.83 10.79
C PHE A 79 -14.05 1.33 12.11
N PRO A 80 -13.49 2.21 12.97
CA PRO A 80 -12.88 1.81 14.24
C PRO A 80 -13.83 1.14 15.23
N ASP A 81 -15.14 1.37 15.09
CA ASP A 81 -16.19 0.73 15.88
C ASP A 81 -16.51 -0.71 15.41
N GLY A 82 -15.85 -1.18 14.34
CA GLY A 82 -16.04 -2.50 13.74
C GLY A 82 -17.14 -2.56 12.68
N ASP A 83 -17.97 -1.51 12.53
CA ASP A 83 -19.02 -1.49 11.52
C ASP A 83 -18.42 -1.35 10.11
N SER A 84 -19.03 -2.03 9.14
CA SER A 84 -18.55 -2.07 7.76
C SER A 84 -19.65 -1.66 6.79
N VAL A 85 -19.29 -0.76 5.87
CA VAL A 85 -20.23 -0.10 4.96
C VAL A 85 -19.71 -0.23 3.53
N TRP A 86 -20.55 -0.71 2.61
CA TRP A 86 -20.22 -0.78 1.19
C TRP A 86 -20.01 0.62 0.60
N LEU A 87 -19.14 0.73 -0.41
CA LEU A 87 -18.87 2.03 -1.03
C LEU A 87 -20.11 2.70 -1.65
N ASP A 88 -21.12 1.93 -2.07
CA ASP A 88 -22.37 2.41 -2.66
C ASP A 88 -23.55 2.43 -1.67
N ASP A 89 -23.32 2.16 -0.39
CA ASP A 89 -24.35 2.25 0.64
C ASP A 89 -24.72 3.72 0.93
N SER A 90 -26.01 4.02 0.99
CA SER A 90 -26.52 5.38 1.26
C SER A 90 -26.11 5.93 2.64
N ARG A 91 -25.75 5.04 3.59
CA ARG A 91 -25.26 5.42 4.93
C ARG A 91 -23.82 5.93 4.91
N LEU A 92 -23.06 5.65 3.86
CA LEU A 92 -21.62 5.91 3.83
C LEU A 92 -21.28 7.38 4.06
N ALA A 93 -21.99 8.30 3.39
CA ALA A 93 -21.72 9.74 3.51
C ALA A 93 -21.85 10.22 4.96
N ALA A 94 -22.93 9.82 5.65
CA ALA A 94 -23.15 10.17 7.05
C ALA A 94 -22.11 9.53 7.99
N ARG A 95 -21.68 8.29 7.72
CA ARG A 95 -20.63 7.62 8.50
C ARG A 95 -19.26 8.28 8.33
N LEU A 96 -18.91 8.67 7.10
CA LEU A 96 -17.67 9.40 6.83
C LEU A 96 -17.69 10.76 7.52
N GLU A 97 -18.80 11.52 7.42
CA GLU A 97 -18.92 12.81 8.10
C GLU A 97 -18.79 12.69 9.62
N ALA A 98 -19.43 11.69 10.23
CA ALA A 98 -19.28 11.41 11.65
C ALA A 98 -17.83 11.05 12.04
N HIS A 99 -17.12 10.29 11.20
CA HIS A 99 -15.73 9.88 11.44
C HIS A 99 -14.74 11.04 11.29
N PHE A 100 -14.93 11.90 10.28
CA PHE A 100 -14.00 12.98 9.96
C PHE A 100 -14.33 14.31 10.66
N GLY A 101 -15.58 14.51 11.07
CA GLY A 101 -16.10 15.79 11.55
C GLY A 101 -16.33 16.82 10.45
N PHE A 102 -16.30 16.41 9.18
CA PHE A 102 -16.61 17.21 8.00
C PHE A 102 -17.08 16.31 6.85
N ALA A 103 -17.80 16.87 5.88
CA ALA A 103 -18.28 16.13 4.72
C ALA A 103 -17.11 15.51 3.92
N ALA A 104 -17.13 14.20 3.76
CA ALA A 104 -16.18 13.43 2.96
C ALA A 104 -16.94 12.42 2.10
N GLY A 105 -16.41 12.12 0.92
CA GLY A 105 -16.99 11.16 -0.01
C GLY A 105 -15.95 10.16 -0.54
N ILE A 106 -16.42 9.22 -1.35
CA ILE A 106 -15.59 8.28 -2.10
C ILE A 106 -15.73 8.55 -3.59
N GLY A 107 -14.59 8.65 -4.27
CA GLY A 107 -14.51 8.78 -5.73
C GLY A 107 -13.71 7.63 -6.33
N ALA A 108 -13.93 7.37 -7.61
CA ALA A 108 -13.10 6.44 -8.40
C ALA A 108 -11.97 7.22 -9.08
N TYR A 109 -10.77 6.63 -9.15
CA TYR A 109 -9.71 7.20 -9.98
C TYR A 109 -10.05 7.02 -11.45
N GLY A 110 -9.88 8.10 -12.22
CA GLY A 110 -9.91 8.06 -13.68
C GLY A 110 -8.66 7.41 -14.27
N GLY A 111 -8.77 6.87 -15.49
CA GLY A 111 -7.62 6.49 -16.32
C GLY A 111 -6.89 5.21 -15.91
N LEU A 112 -7.55 4.31 -15.17
CA LEU A 112 -7.07 2.94 -14.98
C LEU A 112 -7.48 2.08 -16.19
N ASP A 113 -6.68 1.06 -16.53
CA ASP A 113 -6.87 0.25 -17.75
C ASP A 113 -8.21 -0.50 -17.80
N ASP A 114 -8.87 -0.67 -16.65
CA ASP A 114 -10.19 -1.29 -16.50
C ASP A 114 -11.34 -0.26 -16.41
N GLY A 115 -11.06 1.02 -16.66
CA GLY A 115 -12.01 2.13 -16.63
C GLY A 115 -12.38 2.58 -15.21
N ALA A 116 -12.91 3.79 -15.08
CA ALA A 116 -13.43 4.25 -13.79
C ALA A 116 -14.84 3.71 -13.55
N ASP A 117 -15.17 3.42 -12.29
CA ASP A 117 -16.52 3.03 -11.92
C ASP A 117 -17.46 4.24 -11.96
N MET A 118 -18.35 4.25 -12.96
CA MET A 118 -19.26 5.37 -13.24
C MET A 118 -20.29 5.63 -12.14
N ARG A 119 -20.39 4.77 -11.12
CA ARG A 119 -21.20 5.01 -9.92
C ARG A 119 -20.59 6.09 -9.03
N PHE A 120 -19.32 6.42 -9.22
CA PHE A 120 -18.56 7.33 -8.36
C PHE A 120 -18.06 8.56 -9.13
N PRO A 121 -17.94 9.72 -8.46
CA PRO A 121 -17.27 10.87 -9.05
C PRO A 121 -15.81 10.55 -9.36
N ILE A 122 -15.30 11.09 -10.45
CA ILE A 122 -13.90 10.93 -10.84
C ILE A 122 -13.03 11.86 -9.99
N VAL A 123 -12.05 11.28 -9.31
CA VAL A 123 -11.06 12.00 -8.52
C VAL A 123 -9.70 11.92 -9.19
N SER A 124 -8.93 13.00 -9.13
CA SER A 124 -7.59 13.03 -9.70
C SER A 124 -6.64 12.19 -8.85
N ASN A 125 -5.84 11.35 -9.52
CA ASN A 125 -4.77 10.66 -8.82
C ASN A 125 -3.61 11.63 -8.55
N ARG A 126 -3.11 11.62 -7.31
CA ARG A 126 -2.01 12.50 -6.88
C ARG A 126 -0.64 11.86 -7.16
N TYR A 127 -0.63 10.60 -7.59
CA TYR A 127 0.55 9.82 -7.93
C TYR A 127 0.21 8.75 -8.98
N ALA A 128 1.19 8.18 -9.66
CA ALA A 128 0.98 6.98 -10.48
C ALA A 128 1.20 5.75 -9.58
N PRO A 129 0.19 4.88 -9.36
CA PRO A 129 0.40 3.65 -8.60
C PRO A 129 1.23 2.68 -9.43
N ALA A 130 2.31 2.17 -8.85
CA ALA A 130 3.05 1.07 -9.46
C ALA A 130 2.29 -0.26 -9.30
N PRO A 131 2.44 -1.22 -10.23
CA PRO A 131 1.74 -2.50 -10.16
C PRO A 131 1.97 -3.27 -8.86
N LEU A 132 3.23 -3.28 -8.38
CA LEU A 132 3.62 -3.88 -7.11
C LEU A 132 4.52 -2.94 -6.30
N HIS A 133 4.41 -3.03 -4.98
CA HIS A 133 5.35 -2.46 -4.03
C HIS A 133 5.91 -3.57 -3.13
N LEU A 134 7.21 -3.81 -3.20
CA LEU A 134 7.91 -4.84 -2.47
C LEU A 134 8.70 -4.22 -1.31
N VAL A 135 8.63 -4.82 -0.13
CA VAL A 135 9.46 -4.46 1.03
C VAL A 135 10.07 -5.73 1.60
N THR A 136 11.31 -5.66 2.08
CA THR A 136 11.97 -6.80 2.73
C THR A 136 12.11 -6.62 4.24
N THR A 137 12.17 -7.73 4.98
CA THR A 137 12.53 -7.69 6.41
C THR A 137 13.94 -7.17 6.66
N ALA A 138 14.87 -7.33 5.71
CA ALA A 138 16.22 -6.73 5.80
C ALA A 138 16.13 -5.21 5.85
N SER A 139 15.36 -4.59 4.95
CA SER A 139 15.12 -3.14 4.96
C SER A 139 14.42 -2.65 6.22
N LEU A 140 13.49 -3.44 6.77
CA LEU A 140 12.84 -3.11 8.05
C LEU A 140 13.83 -3.16 9.22
N ARG A 141 14.71 -4.17 9.29
CA ARG A 141 15.78 -4.26 10.30
C ARG A 141 16.80 -3.12 10.15
N GLN A 142 17.19 -2.80 8.92
CA GLN A 142 18.09 -1.68 8.64
C GLN A 142 17.45 -0.34 9.08
N LEU A 143 16.17 -0.14 8.78
CA LEU A 143 15.44 1.04 9.22
C LEU A 143 15.30 1.09 10.75
N ALA A 144 15.07 -0.05 11.40
CA ALA A 144 14.97 -0.13 12.85
C ALA A 144 16.23 0.42 13.53
N ALA A 145 17.40 -0.04 13.07
CA ALA A 145 18.70 0.46 13.54
C ALA A 145 18.92 1.93 13.20
N ALA A 146 18.63 2.35 11.96
CA ALA A 146 18.85 3.71 11.47
C ALA A 146 17.95 4.76 12.14
N ALA A 147 16.71 4.40 12.48
CA ALA A 147 15.73 5.28 13.11
C ALA A 147 15.70 5.16 14.63
N ASN A 148 16.46 4.22 15.22
CA ASN A 148 16.36 3.83 16.63
C ASN A 148 14.91 3.48 17.05
N VAL A 149 14.23 2.71 16.19
CA VAL A 149 12.86 2.23 16.39
C VAL A 149 12.90 0.70 16.35
N PRO A 150 12.71 -0.02 17.48
CA PRO A 150 12.96 -1.46 17.55
C PRO A 150 12.16 -2.31 16.55
N HIS A 151 10.93 -1.90 16.23
CA HIS A 151 10.04 -2.63 15.33
C HIS A 151 9.24 -1.66 14.45
N PRO A 152 9.81 -1.17 13.33
CA PRO A 152 9.07 -0.36 12.37
C PRO A 152 7.92 -1.19 11.78
N ASP A 153 6.69 -0.83 12.12
CA ASP A 153 5.51 -1.54 11.62
C ASP A 153 5.41 -1.39 10.09
N HIS A 154 5.43 -2.51 9.38
CA HIS A 154 5.47 -2.54 7.93
C HIS A 154 4.19 -1.98 7.29
N ARG A 155 3.05 -1.98 8.00
CA ARG A 155 1.75 -1.45 7.54
C ARG A 155 1.85 0.04 7.17
N ARG A 156 2.78 0.77 7.80
CA ARG A 156 3.13 2.16 7.45
C ARG A 156 3.58 2.33 6.01
N PHE A 157 4.23 1.31 5.45
CA PHE A 157 4.81 1.36 4.11
C PHE A 157 3.82 0.91 3.03
N ARG A 158 2.76 0.21 3.43
CA ARG A 158 1.73 -0.30 2.53
C ARG A 158 2.33 -1.15 1.39
N PRO A 159 3.19 -2.14 1.70
CA PRO A 159 3.69 -3.07 0.68
C PRO A 159 2.53 -3.85 0.09
N SER A 160 2.62 -4.19 -1.19
CA SER A 160 1.81 -5.26 -1.77
C SER A 160 2.33 -6.63 -1.33
N ILE A 161 3.66 -6.75 -1.21
CA ILE A 161 4.34 -8.00 -0.84
C ILE A 161 5.41 -7.69 0.20
N LEU A 162 5.36 -8.37 1.35
CA LEU A 162 6.44 -8.41 2.33
C LEU A 162 7.24 -9.69 2.12
N ILE A 163 8.54 -9.53 1.90
CA ILE A 163 9.48 -10.63 1.70
C ILE A 163 10.31 -10.78 2.97
N GLU A 164 10.19 -11.92 3.63
CA GLU A 164 11.15 -12.30 4.67
C GLU A 164 12.44 -12.73 3.99
N THR A 165 13.52 -12.12 4.42
CA THR A 165 14.88 -12.36 3.94
C THR A 165 15.74 -12.91 5.06
N ASP A 166 16.63 -13.83 4.68
CA ASP A 166 17.66 -14.40 5.56
C ASP A 166 18.60 -13.28 6.07
N GLU A 167 19.58 -13.62 6.92
CA GLU A 167 20.56 -12.71 7.56
C GLU A 167 21.32 -11.80 6.57
N SER A 168 20.60 -10.82 6.05
CA SER A 168 21.01 -9.87 5.03
C SER A 168 20.92 -8.49 5.66
N GLU A 169 21.98 -7.72 5.48
CA GLU A 169 22.11 -6.35 5.98
C GLU A 169 21.72 -5.33 4.90
N GLY A 170 21.40 -4.10 5.33
CA GLY A 170 21.13 -3.00 4.43
C GLY A 170 19.74 -3.03 3.78
N PHE A 171 19.54 -2.10 2.85
CA PHE A 171 18.32 -1.98 2.08
C PHE A 171 18.37 -2.92 0.86
N LEU A 172 18.22 -4.23 1.12
CA LEU A 172 18.53 -5.30 0.17
C LEU A 172 17.86 -5.10 -1.20
N GLU A 173 16.56 -4.79 -1.22
CA GLU A 173 15.80 -4.69 -2.46
C GLU A 173 16.30 -3.59 -3.41
N ASN A 174 17.07 -2.62 -2.92
CA ASN A 174 17.67 -1.59 -3.77
C ASN A 174 18.62 -2.17 -4.82
N SER A 175 19.32 -3.28 -4.52
CA SER A 175 20.26 -3.87 -5.48
C SER A 175 19.55 -4.57 -6.64
N TRP A 176 18.23 -4.80 -6.52
CA TRP A 176 17.43 -5.46 -7.54
C TRP A 176 16.94 -4.49 -8.61
N ILE A 177 17.04 -3.17 -8.40
CA ILE A 177 16.53 -2.16 -9.33
C ILE A 177 17.17 -2.34 -10.71
N GLY A 178 16.33 -2.44 -11.74
CA GLY A 178 16.74 -2.71 -13.12
C GLY A 178 17.01 -4.19 -13.43
N GLN A 179 16.72 -5.10 -12.49
CA GLN A 179 16.90 -6.54 -12.64
C GLN A 179 15.57 -7.29 -12.41
N ASP A 180 15.54 -8.52 -12.90
CA ASP A 180 14.45 -9.45 -12.61
C ASP A 180 14.78 -10.28 -11.35
N ILE A 181 13.82 -10.36 -10.45
CA ILE A 181 13.78 -11.37 -9.39
C ILE A 181 12.78 -12.46 -9.76
N THR A 182 12.82 -13.59 -9.06
CA THR A 182 11.82 -14.66 -9.23
C THR A 182 11.09 -14.85 -7.91
N ILE A 183 9.77 -14.81 -7.94
CA ILE A 183 8.89 -15.13 -6.80
C ILE A 183 8.11 -16.40 -7.16
N GLY A 184 8.36 -17.50 -6.45
CA GLY A 184 7.85 -18.82 -6.84
C GLY A 184 8.44 -19.23 -8.19
N SER A 185 7.60 -19.29 -9.21
CA SER A 185 7.99 -19.48 -10.62
C SER A 185 7.86 -18.22 -11.47
N THR A 186 7.48 -17.09 -10.88
CA THR A 186 7.11 -15.85 -11.56
C THR A 186 8.30 -14.91 -11.68
N PRO A 187 8.71 -14.52 -12.90
CA PRO A 187 9.62 -13.40 -13.11
C PRO A 187 8.95 -12.08 -12.73
N VAL A 188 9.63 -11.28 -11.91
CA VAL A 188 9.17 -9.96 -11.45
C VAL A 188 10.26 -8.95 -11.74
N SER A 189 9.96 -7.97 -12.59
CA SER A 189 10.89 -6.90 -12.97
C SER A 189 10.83 -5.77 -11.95
N VAL A 190 11.96 -5.48 -11.30
CA VAL A 190 12.06 -4.39 -10.32
C VAL A 190 12.46 -3.10 -11.04
N THR A 191 11.59 -2.10 -10.99
CA THR A 191 11.67 -0.95 -11.91
C THR A 191 12.32 0.28 -11.28
N GLU A 192 11.95 0.62 -10.04
CA GLU A 192 12.37 1.89 -9.44
C GLU A 192 12.26 1.85 -7.89
N PRO A 193 12.99 2.73 -7.18
CA PRO A 193 12.87 2.82 -5.73
C PRO A 193 11.56 3.47 -5.29
N THR A 194 10.99 3.04 -4.17
CA THR A 194 9.72 3.58 -3.66
C THR A 194 9.94 4.79 -2.75
N ARG A 195 9.73 6.00 -3.28
CA ARG A 195 9.81 7.25 -2.52
C ARG A 195 8.74 7.33 -1.43
N ARG A 196 9.15 7.63 -0.20
CA ARG A 196 8.24 7.73 0.96
C ARG A 196 7.85 9.18 1.28
N CYS A 197 6.61 9.36 1.70
CA CYS A 197 6.03 10.64 2.10
C CYS A 197 5.67 10.68 3.60
N GLY A 198 5.14 11.80 4.06
CA GLY A 198 4.68 12.01 5.44
C GLY A 198 3.67 10.98 5.94
N MET A 199 3.02 10.20 5.06
CA MET A 199 2.12 9.13 5.49
C MET A 199 2.79 8.11 6.42
N THR A 200 4.09 7.84 6.25
CA THR A 200 4.78 6.79 7.02
C THR A 200 4.96 7.14 8.51
N MET A 201 4.90 8.43 8.87
CA MET A 201 5.04 8.85 10.27
C MET A 201 3.72 8.89 11.04
N ILE A 202 2.58 8.99 10.36
CA ILE A 202 1.28 9.24 10.99
C ILE A 202 0.82 8.01 11.78
N ALA A 203 0.11 8.23 12.88
CA ALA A 203 -0.52 7.19 13.67
C ALA A 203 -1.54 6.37 12.86
N GLN A 204 -1.68 5.10 13.21
CA GLN A 204 -2.64 4.14 12.66
C GLN A 204 -3.20 3.29 13.82
N PRO A 205 -4.21 2.43 13.61
CA PRO A 205 -4.68 1.54 14.67
C PRO A 205 -3.51 0.76 15.30
N GLU A 206 -3.39 0.85 16.63
CA GLU A 206 -2.33 0.19 17.43
C GLU A 206 -0.90 0.68 17.16
N ILE A 207 -0.73 1.74 16.37
CA ILE A 207 0.57 2.26 15.96
C ILE A 207 0.62 3.77 16.22
N ASP A 208 1.44 4.19 17.19
CA ASP A 208 1.62 5.61 17.53
C ASP A 208 2.23 6.45 16.39
N GLU A 209 2.11 7.77 16.45
CA GLU A 209 2.84 8.65 15.53
C GLU A 209 4.36 8.53 15.76
N GLN A 210 5.14 8.28 14.70
CA GLN A 210 6.59 8.07 14.80
C GLN A 210 7.34 8.82 13.67
N PRO A 211 7.66 10.12 13.87
CA PRO A 211 8.39 10.92 12.88
C PRO A 211 9.79 10.40 12.54
N GLU A 212 10.44 9.66 13.47
CA GLU A 212 11.77 9.08 13.26
C GLU A 212 11.81 8.08 12.11
N ILE A 213 10.69 7.42 11.78
CA ILE A 213 10.59 6.54 10.62
C ILE A 213 10.94 7.29 9.33
N LEU A 214 10.29 8.42 9.06
CA LEU A 214 10.56 9.19 7.85
C LEU A 214 11.96 9.82 7.88
N ARG A 215 12.42 10.28 9.05
CA ARG A 215 13.77 10.84 9.23
C ARG A 215 14.85 9.79 8.94
N GLY A 216 14.69 8.56 9.44
CA GLY A 216 15.59 7.44 9.18
C GLY A 216 15.67 7.12 7.68
N ILE A 217 14.52 6.99 7.02
CA ILE A 217 14.44 6.76 5.56
C ILE A 217 15.13 7.88 4.78
N MET A 218 14.91 9.14 5.15
CA MET A 218 15.53 10.29 4.48
C MET A 218 17.04 10.31 4.62
N ARG A 219 17.57 10.04 5.83
CA ARG A 219 19.01 10.10 6.11
C ARG A 219 19.76 8.91 5.55
N HIS A 220 19.15 7.72 5.52
CA HIS A 220 19.88 6.47 5.28
C HIS A 220 19.52 5.77 3.96
N ASN A 221 18.45 6.18 3.26
CA ASN A 221 18.07 5.54 2.00
C ASN A 221 17.51 6.53 0.96
N ALA A 222 18.02 7.77 0.92
CA ALA A 222 17.64 8.79 -0.06
C ALA A 222 16.11 9.02 -0.18
N ARG A 223 15.39 8.89 0.94
CA ARG A 223 13.92 9.01 1.03
C ARG A 223 13.15 7.83 0.41
N ASN A 224 13.78 6.68 0.21
CA ASN A 224 13.14 5.49 -0.35
C ASN A 224 13.07 4.34 0.67
N LEU A 225 12.04 3.52 0.58
CA LEU A 225 11.97 2.24 1.30
C LEU A 225 11.06 1.32 0.51
N GLY A 226 11.55 0.11 0.20
CA GLY A 226 10.93 -0.75 -0.78
C GLY A 226 11.26 -0.36 -2.22
N VAL A 227 10.84 -1.21 -3.14
CA VAL A 227 10.96 -1.03 -4.58
C VAL A 227 9.62 -1.27 -5.25
N TYR A 228 9.40 -0.57 -6.37
CA TYR A 228 8.30 -0.86 -7.26
C TYR A 228 8.71 -1.93 -8.27
N ALA A 229 7.73 -2.73 -8.66
CA ALA A 229 7.93 -3.83 -9.58
C ALA A 229 6.70 -4.08 -10.45
N THR A 230 6.89 -4.86 -11.51
CA THR A 230 5.82 -5.32 -12.40
C THR A 230 6.07 -6.77 -12.84
N VAL A 231 5.05 -7.37 -13.45
CA VAL A 231 5.07 -8.72 -14.01
C VAL A 231 4.83 -8.65 -15.51
N GLY A 232 5.42 -9.57 -16.28
CA GLY A 232 5.26 -9.60 -17.73
C GLY A 232 3.90 -10.11 -18.21
N ALA A 233 3.18 -10.85 -17.36
CA ALA A 233 1.88 -11.44 -17.66
C ALA A 233 1.07 -11.61 -16.36
N PRO A 234 -0.25 -11.85 -16.44
CA PRO A 234 -1.06 -12.20 -15.27
C PRO A 234 -0.52 -13.45 -14.56
N VAL A 235 -0.35 -13.35 -13.24
CA VAL A 235 0.23 -14.38 -12.38
C VAL A 235 -0.45 -14.39 -11.02
N THR A 236 -0.30 -15.50 -10.30
CA THR A 236 -0.71 -15.62 -8.90
C THR A 236 0.53 -15.80 -8.04
N ILE A 237 0.66 -14.99 -7.00
CA ILE A 237 1.71 -15.09 -5.98
C ILE A 237 1.04 -15.48 -4.66
N ALA A 238 1.59 -16.45 -3.94
CA ALA A 238 1.07 -16.93 -2.67
C ALA A 238 2.05 -16.70 -1.51
N ILE A 239 1.50 -16.63 -0.29
CA ILE A 239 2.33 -16.70 0.92
C ILE A 239 3.13 -18.01 0.89
N GLY A 240 4.43 -17.91 1.21
CA GLY A 240 5.37 -19.03 1.19
C GLY A 240 6.15 -19.19 -0.11
N ASP A 241 5.81 -18.45 -1.17
CA ASP A 241 6.59 -18.46 -2.41
C ASP A 241 8.03 -18.04 -2.16
N ARG A 242 8.98 -18.87 -2.63
CA ARG A 242 10.41 -18.61 -2.49
C ARG A 242 10.84 -17.46 -3.40
N VAL A 243 11.70 -16.59 -2.91
CA VAL A 243 12.22 -15.46 -3.67
C VAL A 243 13.68 -15.71 -4.03
N TYR A 244 14.02 -15.51 -5.30
CA TYR A 244 15.37 -15.62 -5.84
C TYR A 244 15.78 -14.31 -6.50
N ALA A 245 17.05 -13.93 -6.36
CA ALA A 245 17.61 -12.74 -7.01
C ALA A 245 19.03 -13.01 -7.54
N GLY A 246 19.45 -12.22 -8.52
CA GLY A 246 20.87 -11.99 -8.80
C GLY A 246 21.43 -11.05 -7.74
N ILE A 247 22.44 -11.50 -6.99
CA ILE A 247 23.17 -10.71 -6.00
C ILE A 247 24.66 -10.80 -6.29
#